data_AF-A0AAW1R8Y4-F1
#
_entry.id   AF-A0AAW1R8Y4-F1
#
_cell.length_a   1.000
_cell.length_b   1.000
_cell.length_c   1.000
_cell.angle_alpha   90.00
_cell.angle_beta   90.00
_cell.angle_gamma   90.00
#
_symmetry.space_group_name_H-M   'P 1'
#
loop_
_entity.id
_entity.type
_entity.pdbx_description
1 polymer ?
#
loop_
_entity_poly.entity_id
_entity_poly.type
_entity_poly.pdbx_seq_one_letter_code
_entity_poly.pdbx_strand_id
1 'polypeptide(L)'
;MNATFSCGGTLDRGDAPFWMVYVADGEADPNLHELDLPHPGTGALEKLANACSLATFGNGKEDVLDLNYRRALKLDPACFVTNFALAEHDILREVASVMMPSAAGIRAKLYKLNVHRKGDLFKAYVDTPTSSDMFGSLVVCLSSEHTGGALRITQNGVSVKYDCGGKAASNAVQWMAFYSDCEHEVEEVTSGYRITLTYNLYADSAPEAQGSQPVTKLDTAAPALHTCLTEALQNPSFMPGGGALGFACQHAYPHTDEGLARNLAPLLKGADAAVFATAAQLGLKPTLKAVWDTAKYNGPDWEDNWESELADEEEGQDAGDEDDRAAFIKAHVPAWGEGGRGDA
;
A
#
# COMPACT_ATOMS: atom_id res chain seq x y z
N MET A 1 -12.11 -0.19 -14.33
CA MET A 1 -11.78 -0.66 -12.97
C MET A 1 -11.37 0.55 -12.17
N ASN A 2 -11.93 0.75 -10.97
CA ASN A 2 -11.34 1.69 -10.02
C ASN A 2 -10.07 1.04 -9.46
N ALA A 3 -8.96 1.76 -9.46
CA ALA A 3 -7.72 1.26 -8.89
C ALA A 3 -7.86 1.14 -7.36
N THR A 4 -7.79 -0.08 -6.84
CA THR A 4 -7.87 -0.40 -5.41
C THR A 4 -6.53 -0.37 -4.70
N PHE A 5 -5.44 -0.21 -5.45
CA PHE A 5 -4.05 -0.26 -4.97
C PHE A 5 -3.51 1.07 -4.43
N SER A 6 -4.31 2.13 -4.53
CA SER A 6 -4.01 3.43 -3.94
C SER A 6 -5.29 4.18 -3.60
N CYS A 7 -5.21 5.11 -2.66
CA CYS A 7 -6.25 6.08 -2.40
C CYS A 7 -5.63 7.45 -2.14
N GLY A 8 -6.42 8.50 -2.22
CA GLY A 8 -5.95 9.85 -1.95
C GLY A 8 -7.10 10.83 -1.76
N GLY A 9 -6.76 11.99 -1.22
CA GLY A 9 -7.73 13.01 -0.85
C GLY A 9 -7.11 14.39 -0.79
N THR A 10 -7.96 15.37 -0.50
CA THR A 10 -7.57 16.77 -0.35
C THR A 10 -8.14 17.28 0.96
N LEU A 11 -7.28 17.87 1.78
CA LEU A 11 -7.66 18.59 2.98
C LEU A 11 -7.67 20.08 2.67
N ASP A 12 -8.78 20.72 3.00
CA ASP A 12 -8.83 22.19 3.05
C ASP A 12 -8.04 22.65 4.28
N ARG A 13 -7.11 23.57 4.06
CA ARG A 13 -6.25 24.08 5.12
C ARG A 13 -6.82 25.35 5.77
N GLY A 14 -7.83 25.97 5.14
CA GLY A 14 -8.25 27.32 5.48
C GLY A 14 -7.07 28.32 5.42
N ASP A 15 -7.19 29.42 6.17
CA ASP A 15 -6.24 30.52 6.12
C ASP A 15 -4.98 30.33 7.00
N ALA A 16 -4.96 29.31 7.87
CA ALA A 16 -3.82 29.08 8.76
C ALA A 16 -2.59 28.61 7.97
N PRO A 17 -1.39 29.15 8.22
CA PRO A 17 -0.18 28.68 7.56
C PRO A 17 0.20 27.28 8.06
N PHE A 18 0.70 26.45 7.15
CA PHE A 18 1.53 25.33 7.55
C PHE A 18 2.90 25.90 7.92
N TRP A 19 3.40 25.61 9.11
CA TRP A 19 4.73 26.05 9.52
C TRP A 19 5.63 24.84 9.78
N MET A 20 6.90 25.00 9.48
CA MET A 20 7.94 24.06 9.86
C MET A 20 9.16 24.79 10.41
N VAL A 21 9.84 24.10 11.33
CA VAL A 21 11.16 24.48 11.81
C VAL A 21 12.11 23.35 11.44
N TYR A 22 13.24 23.69 10.83
CA TYR A 22 14.20 22.70 10.34
C TYR A 22 15.65 23.14 10.56
N VAL A 23 16.54 22.17 10.46
CA VAL A 23 18.00 22.33 10.48
C VAL A 23 18.60 21.60 9.28
N ALA A 24 19.81 21.97 8.87
CA ALA A 24 20.51 21.24 7.83
C ALA A 24 20.94 19.85 8.30
N ASP A 25 20.84 18.88 7.39
CA ASP A 25 21.22 17.50 7.67
C ASP A 25 22.74 17.37 7.91
N GLY A 26 23.13 16.69 8.99
CA GLY A 26 24.54 16.46 9.34
C GLY A 26 25.32 17.63 9.94
N GLU A 27 24.67 18.75 10.31
CA GLU A 27 25.36 19.87 11.00
C GLU A 27 25.52 19.63 12.51
N ALA A 28 26.74 19.87 13.04
CA ALA A 28 27.06 19.69 14.46
C ALA A 28 26.58 20.86 15.35
N ASP A 29 26.45 22.07 14.79
CA ASP A 29 25.89 23.27 15.44
C ASP A 29 24.84 23.89 14.51
N PRO A 30 23.61 23.36 14.54
CA PRO A 30 22.63 23.64 13.49
C PRO A 30 22.01 25.03 13.63
N ASN A 31 22.02 25.80 12.54
CA ASN A 31 21.21 27.00 12.46
C ASN A 31 19.73 26.62 12.32
N LEU A 32 18.89 27.17 13.21
CA LEU A 32 17.46 26.98 13.14
C LEU A 32 16.86 27.82 12.00
N HIS A 33 16.05 27.18 11.16
CA HIS A 33 15.33 27.84 10.08
C HIS A 33 13.82 27.65 10.25
N GLU A 34 13.06 28.71 10.00
CA GLU A 34 11.59 28.70 10.00
C GLU A 34 11.08 28.87 8.57
N LEU A 35 10.00 28.17 8.24
CA LEU A 35 9.33 28.28 6.94
C LEU A 35 7.82 28.13 7.11
N ASP A 36 7.10 29.15 6.65
CA ASP A 36 5.64 29.09 6.46
C ASP A 36 5.31 28.76 5.01
N LEU A 37 4.32 27.88 4.82
CA LEU A 37 3.76 27.49 3.54
C LEU A 37 2.29 27.93 3.44
N PRO A 38 1.81 28.37 2.25
CA PRO A 38 2.60 28.61 1.06
C PRO A 38 3.52 29.82 1.25
N HIS A 39 4.74 29.73 0.74
CA HIS A 39 5.69 30.83 0.78
C HIS A 39 5.68 31.59 -0.55
N PRO A 40 5.56 32.94 -0.57
CA PRO A 40 5.43 33.71 -1.81
C PRO A 40 6.71 33.83 -2.63
N GLY A 41 7.87 33.52 -2.04
CA GLY A 41 9.19 33.64 -2.68
C GLY A 41 9.99 32.34 -2.71
N THR A 42 10.88 32.20 -3.69
CA THR A 42 11.72 31.00 -3.85
C THR A 42 12.89 30.93 -2.88
N GLY A 43 13.36 32.05 -2.33
CA GLY A 43 14.58 32.08 -1.51
C GLY A 43 14.49 31.26 -0.22
N ALA A 44 13.34 31.20 0.45
CA ALA A 44 13.16 30.36 1.64
C ALA A 44 13.05 28.86 1.28
N LEU A 45 12.43 28.55 0.13
CA LEU A 45 12.33 27.19 -0.40
C LEU A 45 13.69 26.66 -0.88
N GLU A 46 14.52 27.55 -1.45
CA GLU A 46 15.90 27.25 -1.82
C GLU A 46 16.77 26.97 -0.59
N LYS A 47 16.59 27.72 0.50
CA LYS A 47 17.26 27.42 1.78
C LYS A 47 16.86 26.04 2.32
N LEU A 48 15.58 25.68 2.28
CA LEU A 48 15.12 24.35 2.65
C LEU A 48 15.77 23.27 1.77
N ALA A 49 15.79 23.47 0.45
CA ALA A 49 16.43 22.54 -0.47
C ALA A 49 17.94 22.38 -0.18
N ASN A 50 18.64 23.46 0.16
CA ASN A 50 20.07 23.43 0.48
C ASN A 50 20.37 22.78 1.84
N ALA A 51 19.41 22.78 2.76
CA ALA A 51 19.51 22.10 4.05
C ALA A 51 19.33 20.57 3.92
N CYS A 52 18.73 20.10 2.82
CA CYS A 52 18.48 18.68 2.58
C CYS A 52 19.73 17.94 2.07
N SER A 53 19.84 16.66 2.40
CA SER A 53 20.78 15.74 1.77
C SER A 53 20.19 15.12 0.49
N LEU A 54 21.03 14.57 -0.39
CA LEU A 54 20.55 13.82 -1.55
C LEU A 54 19.86 12.53 -1.08
N ALA A 55 18.69 12.24 -1.63
CA ALA A 55 17.97 11.02 -1.33
C ALA A 55 18.55 9.83 -2.11
N THR A 56 18.93 8.77 -1.41
CA THR A 56 19.28 7.46 -1.95
C THR A 56 18.03 6.61 -2.21
N PHE A 57 18.15 5.52 -2.96
CA PHE A 57 17.13 4.47 -3.08
C PHE A 57 17.74 3.10 -2.80
N GLY A 58 16.91 2.17 -2.35
CA GLY A 58 17.35 0.80 -2.05
C GLY A 58 17.54 -0.01 -3.34
N ASN A 59 18.66 -0.72 -3.43
CA ASN A 59 18.89 -1.76 -4.41
C ASN A 59 19.30 -3.04 -3.66
N GLY A 60 18.33 -3.89 -3.33
CA GLY A 60 18.54 -5.01 -2.41
C GLY A 60 18.92 -4.52 -1.01
N LYS A 61 20.15 -4.80 -0.58
CA LYS A 61 20.69 -4.42 0.73
C LYS A 61 21.54 -3.13 0.72
N GLU A 62 21.72 -2.51 -0.45
CA GLU A 62 22.57 -1.33 -0.62
C GLU A 62 21.75 -0.08 -0.91
N ASP A 63 22.17 1.05 -0.34
CA ASP A 63 21.64 2.37 -0.70
C ASP A 63 22.45 2.93 -1.88
N VAL A 64 21.77 3.19 -3.00
CA VAL A 64 22.37 3.68 -4.25
C VAL A 64 22.01 5.15 -4.46
N LEU A 65 23.02 5.95 -4.87
CA LEU A 65 22.86 7.32 -5.33
C LEU A 65 23.07 7.38 -6.84
N ASP A 66 21.99 7.41 -7.62
CA ASP A 66 22.01 7.66 -9.07
C ASP A 66 21.10 8.84 -9.41
N LEU A 67 21.70 9.98 -9.77
CA LEU A 67 20.99 11.23 -10.08
C LEU A 67 20.25 11.24 -11.43
N ASN A 68 20.44 10.20 -12.26
CA ASN A 68 19.64 9.97 -13.47
C ASN A 68 18.42 9.08 -13.18
N TYR A 69 18.39 8.42 -12.03
CA TYR A 69 17.30 7.57 -11.57
C TYR A 69 16.47 8.26 -10.48
N ARG A 70 17.15 8.83 -9.48
CA ARG A 70 16.58 9.58 -8.37
C ARG A 70 17.33 10.88 -8.19
N ARG A 71 16.66 11.98 -8.50
CA ARG A 71 17.10 13.32 -8.14
C ARG A 71 16.05 13.91 -7.24
N ALA A 72 16.22 13.67 -5.95
CA ALA A 72 15.34 14.16 -4.91
C ALA A 72 16.18 14.51 -3.69
N LEU A 73 15.71 15.48 -2.92
CA LEU A 73 16.35 15.93 -1.69
C LEU A 73 15.53 15.43 -0.50
N LYS A 74 16.17 15.07 0.61
CA LYS A 74 15.51 14.63 1.83
C LYS A 74 16.01 15.35 3.08
N LEU A 75 15.12 15.45 4.07
CA LEU A 75 15.46 15.72 5.47
C LEU A 75 14.92 14.57 6.32
N ASP A 76 15.78 14.08 7.22
CA ASP A 76 15.40 13.04 8.15
C ASP A 76 14.51 13.61 9.28
N PRO A 77 13.61 12.81 9.89
CA PRO A 77 12.64 13.31 10.87
C PRO A 77 13.22 13.98 12.11
N ALA A 78 14.49 13.72 12.44
CA ALA A 78 15.18 14.39 13.53
C ALA A 78 15.57 15.84 13.21
N CYS A 79 15.58 16.21 11.93
CA CYS A 79 16.04 17.51 11.45
C CYS A 79 14.91 18.52 11.24
N PHE A 80 13.65 18.16 11.49
CA PHE A 80 12.53 19.08 11.34
C PHE A 80 11.34 18.76 12.24
N VAL A 81 10.51 19.77 12.48
CA VAL A 81 9.19 19.67 13.13
C VAL A 81 8.20 20.54 12.35
N THR A 82 6.93 20.13 12.33
CA THR A 82 5.86 20.83 11.60
C THR A 82 4.59 20.86 12.43
N ASN A 83 3.65 21.76 12.11
CA ASN A 83 2.30 21.73 12.67
C ASN A 83 1.33 20.75 12.00
N PHE A 84 1.77 19.97 11.00
CA PHE A 84 0.90 18.96 10.42
C PHE A 84 0.85 17.72 11.31
N ALA A 85 -0.18 17.65 12.13
CA ALA A 85 -0.48 16.51 12.98
C ALA A 85 -1.42 15.56 12.24
N LEU A 86 -0.85 14.49 11.66
CA LEU A 86 -1.62 13.47 10.91
C LEU A 86 -2.82 12.92 11.70
N ALA A 87 -2.72 12.85 13.02
CA ALA A 87 -3.78 12.37 13.92
C ALA A 87 -5.00 13.30 14.04
N GLU A 88 -4.90 14.57 13.60
CA GLU A 88 -6.01 15.52 13.58
C GLU A 88 -6.91 15.37 12.33
N HIS A 89 -6.56 14.44 11.44
CA HIS A 89 -7.25 14.22 10.18
C HIS A 89 -7.76 12.78 10.05
N ASP A 90 -8.83 12.60 9.29
CA ASP A 90 -9.43 11.30 9.01
C ASP A 90 -8.60 10.44 8.02
N ILE A 91 -7.41 10.90 7.60
CA ILE A 91 -6.57 10.23 6.59
C ILE A 91 -6.35 8.75 6.94
N LEU A 92 -5.91 8.44 8.16
CA LEU A 92 -5.63 7.03 8.52
C LEU A 92 -6.89 6.18 8.58
N ARG A 93 -8.05 6.78 8.89
CA ARG A 93 -9.34 6.08 8.86
C ARG A 93 -9.75 5.74 7.43
N GLU A 94 -9.56 6.67 6.49
CA GLU A 94 -9.80 6.46 5.06
C GLU A 94 -8.82 5.45 4.45
N VAL A 95 -7.54 5.54 4.81
CA VAL A 95 -6.53 4.57 4.36
C VAL A 95 -6.85 3.18 4.89
N ALA A 96 -7.21 3.03 6.16
CA ALA A 96 -7.58 1.74 6.74
C ALA A 96 -8.80 1.14 6.04
N SER A 97 -9.85 1.92 5.78
CA SER A 97 -11.09 1.41 5.18
C SER A 97 -10.91 0.93 3.74
N VAL A 98 -10.02 1.56 2.98
CA VAL A 98 -9.75 1.19 1.58
C VAL A 98 -8.69 0.10 1.49
N MET A 99 -7.57 0.27 2.19
CA MET A 99 -6.37 -0.54 1.97
C MET A 99 -6.22 -1.71 2.93
N MET A 100 -6.69 -1.57 4.18
CA MET A 100 -6.51 -2.58 5.23
C MET A 100 -7.83 -2.84 5.97
N PRO A 101 -8.91 -3.25 5.27
CA PRO A 101 -10.24 -3.30 5.85
C PRO A 101 -10.41 -4.39 6.93
N SER A 102 -9.50 -5.38 6.98
CA SER A 102 -9.49 -6.45 7.99
C SER A 102 -8.57 -6.17 9.18
N ALA A 103 -7.78 -5.09 9.15
CA ALA A 103 -6.84 -4.78 10.21
C ALA A 103 -7.57 -4.22 11.45
N ALA A 104 -7.04 -4.51 12.65
CA ALA A 104 -7.59 -3.95 13.89
C ALA A 104 -7.34 -2.43 13.99
N GLY A 105 -6.28 -1.97 13.34
CA GLY A 105 -5.89 -0.58 13.21
C GLY A 105 -4.70 -0.46 12.26
N ILE A 106 -4.35 0.77 11.91
CA ILE A 106 -3.11 1.06 11.19
C ILE A 106 -2.35 2.16 11.92
N ARG A 107 -1.02 2.14 11.75
CA ARG A 107 -0.10 3.16 12.26
C ARG A 107 0.66 3.78 11.10
N ALA A 108 1.00 5.06 11.26
CA ALA A 108 1.88 5.77 10.35
C ALA A 108 3.10 6.29 11.11
N LYS A 109 4.29 6.04 10.57
CA LYS A 109 5.55 6.55 11.11
C LYS A 109 6.16 7.53 10.11
N LEU A 110 6.39 8.76 10.54
CA LEU A 110 7.06 9.76 9.71
C LEU A 110 8.45 9.23 9.33
N TYR A 111 8.70 9.16 8.03
CA TYR A 111 9.92 8.60 7.48
C TYR A 111 10.88 9.69 7.00
N LYS A 112 10.39 10.68 6.24
CA LYS A 112 11.21 11.80 5.75
C LYS A 112 10.36 12.94 5.22
N LEU A 113 10.97 14.11 5.12
CA LEU A 113 10.52 15.18 4.24
C LEU A 113 11.29 15.08 2.92
N ASN A 114 10.60 15.18 1.78
CA ASN A 114 11.24 15.25 0.47
C ASN A 114 11.02 16.61 -0.18
N VAL A 115 12.04 17.12 -0.84
CA VAL A 115 11.97 18.31 -1.69
C VAL A 115 12.39 17.92 -3.10
N HIS A 116 11.56 18.26 -4.08
CA HIS A 116 11.90 18.17 -5.51
C HIS A 116 11.85 19.58 -6.09
N ARG A 117 12.99 20.06 -6.61
CA ARG A 117 13.08 21.33 -7.33
C ARG A 117 12.94 21.11 -8.83
N LYS A 118 12.97 22.18 -9.62
CA LYS A 118 12.99 22.07 -11.08
C LYS A 118 14.06 21.08 -11.58
N GLY A 119 13.65 20.12 -12.41
CA GLY A 119 14.49 19.07 -13.00
C GLY A 119 14.72 17.85 -12.10
N ASP A 120 14.17 17.84 -10.90
CA ASP A 120 14.16 16.68 -10.00
C ASP A 120 13.04 15.71 -10.39
N LEU A 121 13.30 14.42 -10.21
CA LEU A 121 12.42 13.31 -10.56
C LEU A 121 12.77 12.07 -9.74
N PHE A 122 11.85 11.11 -9.72
CA PHE A 122 12.11 9.78 -9.21
C PHE A 122 11.54 8.75 -10.18
N LYS A 123 12.40 7.95 -10.81
CA LYS A 123 11.97 6.90 -11.73
C LYS A 123 11.25 5.77 -11.00
N ALA A 124 10.50 5.02 -11.79
CA ALA A 124 9.66 3.93 -11.31
C ALA A 124 10.45 2.88 -10.50
N TYR A 125 9.95 2.61 -9.30
CA TYR A 125 10.54 1.73 -8.30
C TYR A 125 9.45 1.06 -7.46
N VAL A 126 9.72 -0.13 -6.92
CA VAL A 126 8.86 -0.81 -5.95
C VAL A 126 9.54 -0.73 -4.59
N ASP A 127 8.83 -0.25 -3.57
CA ASP A 127 9.40 -0.09 -2.23
C ASP A 127 9.94 -1.42 -1.68
N THR A 128 11.16 -1.41 -1.13
CA THR A 128 11.67 -2.56 -0.37
C THR A 128 10.98 -2.56 1.00
N PRO A 129 10.20 -3.60 1.36
CA PRO A 129 9.58 -3.68 2.68
C PRO A 129 10.66 -3.67 3.78
N THR A 130 10.49 -2.81 4.78
CA THR A 130 11.45 -2.71 5.90
C THR A 130 11.07 -3.59 7.10
N SER A 131 9.84 -4.11 7.13
CA SER A 131 9.32 -5.03 8.15
C SER A 131 8.12 -5.80 7.59
N SER A 132 7.75 -6.91 8.23
CA SER A 132 6.63 -7.75 7.82
C SER A 132 5.25 -7.13 8.07
N ASP A 133 5.15 -6.13 8.97
CA ASP A 133 3.93 -5.39 9.27
C ASP A 133 3.76 -4.10 8.44
N MET A 134 4.77 -3.69 7.66
CA MET A 134 4.69 -2.53 6.77
C MET A 134 3.95 -2.91 5.48
N PHE A 135 2.83 -2.26 5.19
CA PHE A 135 2.01 -2.56 4.02
C PHE A 135 2.09 -1.51 2.92
N GLY A 136 2.56 -0.29 3.22
CA GLY A 136 2.55 0.79 2.24
C GLY A 136 3.15 2.10 2.71
N SER A 137 2.93 3.11 1.89
CA SER A 137 3.47 4.46 2.05
C SER A 137 2.32 5.47 1.97
N LEU A 138 2.36 6.51 2.80
CA LEU A 138 1.49 7.69 2.73
C LEU A 138 2.36 8.91 2.40
N VAL A 139 1.99 9.62 1.34
CA VAL A 139 2.63 10.86 0.90
C VAL A 139 1.67 12.00 1.12
N VAL A 140 2.11 13.04 1.83
CA VAL A 140 1.36 14.27 2.07
C VAL A 140 2.06 15.41 1.34
N CYS A 141 1.41 15.93 0.31
CA CYS A 141 1.83 17.09 -0.47
C CYS A 141 1.51 18.39 0.30
N LEU A 142 2.55 19.07 0.76
CA LEU A 142 2.43 20.34 1.48
C LEU A 142 2.18 21.50 0.50
N SER A 143 1.57 22.57 1.01
CA SER A 143 1.11 23.69 0.18
C SER A 143 2.25 24.51 -0.40
N SER A 144 2.82 24.07 -1.52
CA SER A 144 3.90 24.74 -2.23
C SER A 144 3.60 24.75 -3.73
N GLU A 145 3.65 25.93 -4.34
CA GLU A 145 3.36 26.08 -5.77
C GLU A 145 4.47 25.41 -6.61
N HIS A 146 4.07 24.48 -7.47
CA HIS A 146 4.95 23.79 -8.40
C HIS A 146 4.18 23.31 -9.64
N THR A 147 4.89 22.95 -10.71
CA THR A 147 4.33 22.27 -11.89
C THR A 147 5.13 21.02 -12.22
N GLY A 148 4.50 20.02 -12.84
CA GLY A 148 5.08 18.68 -12.96
C GLY A 148 5.11 17.98 -11.60
N GLY A 149 5.96 16.96 -11.42
CA GLY A 149 6.10 16.31 -10.12
C GLY A 149 4.94 15.40 -9.71
N ALA A 150 4.08 15.01 -10.65
CA ALA A 150 2.96 14.14 -10.34
C ALA A 150 3.45 12.76 -9.89
N LEU A 151 2.80 12.19 -8.88
CA LEU A 151 3.06 10.83 -8.42
C LEU A 151 2.24 9.86 -9.26
N ARG A 152 2.90 8.95 -9.97
CA ARG A 152 2.25 7.84 -10.66
C ARG A 152 2.47 6.56 -9.87
N ILE A 153 1.40 5.80 -9.68
CA ILE A 153 1.41 4.51 -9.01
C ILE A 153 0.84 3.48 -10.00
N THR A 154 1.55 2.37 -10.19
CA THR A 154 1.22 1.33 -11.14
C THR A 154 1.18 -0.02 -10.44
N GLN A 155 0.14 -0.80 -10.72
CA GLN A 155 0.04 -2.20 -10.31
C GLN A 155 -0.64 -2.99 -11.43
N ASN A 156 -0.07 -4.14 -11.80
CA ASN A 156 -0.63 -5.07 -12.81
C ASN A 156 -1.00 -4.37 -14.14
N GLY A 157 -0.14 -3.45 -14.61
CA GLY A 157 -0.34 -2.70 -15.86
C GLY A 157 -1.37 -1.56 -15.80
N VAL A 158 -2.00 -1.32 -14.64
CA VAL A 158 -2.93 -0.21 -14.41
C VAL A 158 -2.22 0.90 -13.64
N SER A 159 -2.30 2.14 -14.13
CA SER A 159 -1.68 3.30 -13.47
C SER A 159 -2.71 4.33 -12.99
N VAL A 160 -2.48 4.89 -11.80
CA VAL A 160 -3.16 6.08 -11.27
C VAL A 160 -2.15 7.21 -11.17
N LYS A 161 -2.58 8.43 -11.50
CA LYS A 161 -1.78 9.64 -11.41
C LYS A 161 -2.38 10.61 -10.40
N TYR A 162 -1.58 11.03 -9.42
CA TYR A 162 -1.91 12.07 -8.46
C TYR A 162 -1.08 13.32 -8.77
N ASP A 163 -1.76 14.38 -9.22
CA ASP A 163 -1.14 15.67 -9.48
C ASP A 163 -1.40 16.62 -8.30
N CYS A 164 -0.34 16.92 -7.55
CA CYS A 164 -0.36 17.84 -6.42
C CYS A 164 0.03 19.28 -6.81
N GLY A 165 0.22 19.55 -8.10
CA GLY A 165 0.75 20.82 -8.58
C GLY A 165 -0.30 21.89 -8.85
N GLY A 166 0.17 23.04 -9.32
CA GLY A 166 -0.64 24.18 -9.73
C GLY A 166 -1.04 25.11 -8.58
N LYS A 167 -1.82 26.15 -8.91
CA LYS A 167 -2.21 27.20 -7.95
C LYS A 167 -3.13 26.71 -6.83
N ALA A 168 -3.89 25.65 -7.08
CA ALA A 168 -4.76 25.05 -6.06
C ALA A 168 -3.94 24.38 -4.94
N ALA A 169 -2.72 23.92 -5.24
CA ALA A 169 -1.81 23.33 -4.27
C ALA A 169 -1.44 24.30 -3.15
N SER A 170 -1.46 25.61 -3.40
CA SER A 170 -1.11 26.62 -2.40
C SER A 170 -2.14 26.75 -1.27
N ASN A 171 -3.38 26.29 -1.47
CA ASN A 171 -4.48 26.45 -0.51
C ASN A 171 -4.98 25.12 0.08
N ALA A 172 -4.35 24.00 -0.30
CA ALA A 172 -4.77 22.69 0.14
C ALA A 172 -3.57 21.81 0.50
N VAL A 173 -3.85 20.75 1.25
CA VAL A 173 -2.92 19.65 1.47
C VAL A 173 -3.50 18.44 0.77
N GLN A 174 -2.81 17.92 -0.23
CA GLN A 174 -3.20 16.69 -0.91
C GLN A 174 -2.44 15.53 -0.29
N TRP A 175 -3.05 14.35 -0.28
CA TRP A 175 -2.40 13.16 0.23
C TRP A 175 -2.75 11.95 -0.63
N MET A 176 -1.86 10.96 -0.63
CA MET A 176 -2.05 9.69 -1.32
C MET A 176 -1.34 8.57 -0.56
N ALA A 177 -2.04 7.45 -0.43
CA ALA A 177 -1.51 6.21 0.13
C ALA A 177 -1.52 5.11 -0.93
N PHE A 178 -0.51 4.24 -0.89
CA PHE A 178 -0.36 3.13 -1.83
C PHE A 178 0.42 1.98 -1.20
N TYR A 179 0.22 0.76 -1.70
CA TYR A 179 0.89 -0.41 -1.17
C TYR A 179 2.38 -0.42 -1.55
N SER A 180 3.20 -1.03 -0.69
CA SER A 180 4.66 -1.12 -0.90
C SER A 180 5.02 -1.97 -2.12
N ASP A 181 4.15 -2.89 -2.53
CA ASP A 181 4.31 -3.73 -3.71
C ASP A 181 3.88 -3.05 -5.02
N CYS A 182 3.45 -1.78 -4.97
CA CYS A 182 3.16 -0.99 -6.16
C CYS A 182 4.43 -0.31 -6.70
N GLU A 183 4.56 -0.32 -8.02
CA GLU A 183 5.55 0.50 -8.70
C GLU A 183 5.11 1.97 -8.62
N HIS A 184 6.01 2.87 -8.24
CA HIS A 184 5.70 4.29 -8.16
C HIS A 184 6.85 5.16 -8.67
N GLU A 185 6.49 6.28 -9.29
CA GLU A 185 7.43 7.27 -9.81
C GLU A 185 6.93 8.70 -9.53
N VAL A 186 7.86 9.64 -9.41
CA VAL A 186 7.60 11.07 -9.41
C VAL A 186 8.07 11.63 -10.76
N GLU A 187 7.12 12.11 -11.56
CA GLU A 187 7.43 12.78 -12.82
C GLU A 187 8.32 14.01 -12.59
N GLU A 188 8.99 14.50 -13.64
CA GLU A 188 9.86 15.67 -13.50
C GLU A 188 9.09 16.91 -13.01
N VAL A 189 9.64 17.60 -12.00
CA VAL A 189 9.16 18.92 -11.60
C VAL A 189 9.66 19.94 -12.61
N THR A 190 8.75 20.65 -13.28
CA THR A 190 9.09 21.62 -14.33
C THR A 190 9.24 23.05 -13.79
N SER A 191 8.62 23.36 -12.66
CA SER A 191 8.81 24.63 -11.94
C SER A 191 8.46 24.52 -10.46
N GLY A 192 8.98 25.43 -9.64
CA GLY A 192 8.69 25.51 -8.21
C GLY A 192 9.37 24.43 -7.37
N TYR A 193 8.78 24.16 -6.21
CA TYR A 193 9.27 23.16 -5.25
C TYR A 193 8.12 22.27 -4.81
N ARG A 194 8.23 20.97 -5.07
CA ARG A 194 7.30 19.97 -4.55
C ARG A 194 7.83 19.49 -3.20
N ILE A 195 7.11 19.80 -2.13
CA ILE A 195 7.48 19.45 -0.76
C ILE A 195 6.48 18.42 -0.23
N THR A 196 6.98 17.30 0.26
CA THR A 196 6.14 16.22 0.77
C THR A 196 6.63 15.65 2.08
N LEU A 197 5.72 15.27 2.97
CA LEU A 197 6.00 14.36 4.08
C LEU A 197 5.69 12.94 3.63
N THR A 198 6.60 12.00 3.88
CA THR A 198 6.38 10.57 3.63
C THR A 198 6.31 9.82 4.95
N TYR A 199 5.29 8.99 5.09
CA TYR A 199 5.08 8.09 6.22
C TYR A 199 5.10 6.64 5.74
N ASN A 200 5.75 5.77 6.51
CA ASN A 200 5.58 4.32 6.35
C ASN A 200 4.31 3.89 7.09
N LEU A 201 3.50 3.05 6.45
CA LEU A 201 2.24 2.56 6.98
C LEU A 201 2.37 1.11 7.45
N TYR A 202 1.86 0.85 8.64
CA TYR A 202 1.93 -0.44 9.32
C TYR A 202 0.53 -0.89 9.71
N ALA A 203 0.27 -2.18 9.59
CA ALA A 203 -0.99 -2.78 10.03
C ALA A 203 -0.82 -3.40 11.42
N ASP A 204 -1.80 -3.18 12.29
CA ASP A 204 -1.84 -3.83 13.60
C ASP A 204 -2.58 -5.16 13.49
N SER A 205 -1.90 -6.24 13.85
CA SER A 205 -2.53 -7.52 14.11
C SER A 205 -3.40 -7.40 15.37
N ALA A 206 -4.65 -7.86 15.33
CA ALA A 206 -5.47 -7.93 16.52
C ALA A 206 -4.72 -8.75 17.61
N PRO A 207 -4.69 -8.31 18.88
CA PRO A 207 -4.20 -9.16 19.94
C PRO A 207 -5.02 -10.46 19.93
N GLU A 208 -4.35 -11.60 20.08
CA GLU A 208 -4.97 -12.93 20.18
C GLU A 208 -5.89 -12.98 21.42
N ALA A 209 -7.07 -12.38 21.33
CA ALA A 209 -8.13 -12.62 22.29
C ALA A 209 -8.64 -14.03 22.01
N GLN A 210 -8.27 -14.96 22.88
CA GLN A 210 -8.78 -16.33 22.93
C GLN A 210 -10.32 -16.30 22.78
N GLY A 211 -10.81 -16.71 21.61
CA GLY A 211 -12.24 -16.93 21.38
C GLY A 211 -13.04 -15.80 20.75
N SER A 212 -12.46 -14.66 20.38
CA SER A 212 -13.18 -13.68 19.54
C SER A 212 -13.02 -14.04 18.07
N GLN A 213 -14.15 -14.31 17.40
CA GLN A 213 -14.25 -14.42 15.95
C GLN A 213 -13.45 -13.29 15.28
N PRO A 214 -12.73 -13.54 14.18
CA PRO A 214 -12.03 -12.49 13.45
C PRO A 214 -13.03 -11.38 13.16
N VAL A 215 -12.64 -10.13 13.43
CA VAL A 215 -13.54 -8.97 13.37
C VAL A 215 -14.19 -8.91 11.99
N THR A 216 -15.40 -9.44 11.90
CA THR A 216 -16.27 -9.49 10.71
C THR A 216 -16.99 -8.15 10.51
N LYS A 217 -16.36 -7.03 10.83
CA LYS A 217 -16.89 -5.71 10.47
C LYS A 217 -16.48 -5.35 9.05
N LEU A 218 -16.85 -6.22 8.11
CA LEU A 218 -16.82 -5.92 6.69
C LEU A 218 -18.25 -5.89 6.19
N ASP A 219 -19.00 -4.88 6.63
CA ASP A 219 -20.42 -4.73 6.26
C ASP A 219 -20.59 -4.21 4.81
N THR A 220 -19.51 -4.06 4.01
CA THR A 220 -19.67 -3.40 2.70
C THR A 220 -18.53 -3.55 1.66
N ALA A 221 -17.49 -4.37 1.85
CA ALA A 221 -16.36 -4.29 0.90
C ALA A 221 -16.60 -4.91 -0.48
N ALA A 222 -17.57 -5.83 -0.63
CA ALA A 222 -17.91 -6.38 -1.94
C ALA A 222 -19.34 -6.97 -2.00
N PRO A 223 -20.40 -6.15 -1.84
CA PRO A 223 -21.79 -6.66 -1.89
C PRO A 223 -22.08 -7.45 -3.17
N ALA A 224 -21.46 -7.08 -4.29
CA ALA A 224 -21.58 -7.83 -5.54
C ALA A 224 -20.92 -9.23 -5.47
N LEU A 225 -19.74 -9.35 -4.87
CA LEU A 225 -19.06 -10.64 -4.71
C LEU A 225 -19.84 -11.55 -3.77
N HIS A 226 -20.31 -11.01 -2.64
CA HIS A 226 -21.14 -11.75 -1.70
C HIS A 226 -22.41 -12.24 -2.39
N THR A 227 -23.15 -11.36 -3.06
CA THR A 227 -24.39 -11.73 -3.77
C THR A 227 -24.13 -12.82 -4.81
N CYS A 228 -23.10 -12.64 -5.65
CA CYS A 228 -22.74 -13.61 -6.68
C CYS A 228 -22.36 -14.98 -6.09
N LEU A 229 -21.53 -15.01 -5.04
CA LEU A 229 -21.15 -16.27 -4.38
C LEU A 229 -22.33 -16.92 -3.66
N THR A 230 -23.20 -16.16 -3.00
CA THR A 230 -24.44 -16.67 -2.41
C THR A 230 -25.31 -17.35 -3.48
N GLU A 231 -25.59 -16.66 -4.59
CA GLU A 231 -26.40 -17.20 -5.69
C GLU A 231 -25.79 -18.48 -6.28
N ALA A 232 -24.45 -18.50 -6.45
CA ALA A 232 -23.74 -19.68 -6.92
C ALA A 232 -23.83 -20.85 -5.93
N LEU A 233 -23.61 -20.60 -4.63
CA LEU A 233 -23.66 -21.63 -3.59
C LEU A 233 -25.06 -22.22 -3.44
N GLN A 234 -26.12 -21.41 -3.62
CA GLN A 234 -27.51 -21.83 -3.60
C GLN A 234 -27.96 -22.56 -4.88
N ASN A 235 -27.15 -22.55 -5.95
CA ASN A 235 -27.45 -23.27 -7.17
C ASN A 235 -27.01 -24.75 -7.08
N PRO A 236 -27.94 -25.73 -7.16
CA PRO A 236 -27.61 -27.16 -7.09
C PRO A 236 -26.68 -27.66 -8.21
N SER A 237 -26.62 -26.93 -9.31
CA SER A 237 -25.79 -27.30 -10.47
C SER A 237 -24.36 -26.77 -10.37
N PHE A 238 -24.10 -25.81 -9.48
CA PHE A 238 -22.76 -25.29 -9.24
C PHE A 238 -21.99 -26.30 -8.38
N MET A 239 -20.82 -26.79 -8.81
CA MET A 239 -19.97 -27.72 -8.03
C MET A 239 -20.78 -28.80 -7.26
N PRO A 240 -21.54 -29.67 -7.94
CA PRO A 240 -22.47 -30.60 -7.28
C PRO A 240 -21.76 -31.59 -6.34
N GLY A 241 -20.53 -31.99 -6.68
CA GLY A 241 -19.68 -32.84 -5.83
C GLY A 241 -18.81 -32.07 -4.82
N GLY A 242 -19.01 -30.76 -4.69
CA GLY A 242 -18.11 -29.88 -3.94
C GLY A 242 -16.78 -29.64 -4.66
N GLY A 243 -15.83 -29.00 -3.97
CA GLY A 243 -14.47 -28.79 -4.49
C GLY A 243 -13.78 -27.58 -3.85
N ALA A 244 -12.87 -26.96 -4.59
CA ALA A 244 -12.15 -25.76 -4.17
C ALA A 244 -12.36 -24.60 -5.14
N LEU A 245 -12.57 -23.40 -4.59
CA LEU A 245 -12.46 -22.14 -5.33
C LEU A 245 -11.10 -21.52 -5.04
N GLY A 246 -10.38 -21.14 -6.10
CA GLY A 246 -9.12 -20.41 -6.01
C GLY A 246 -9.28 -18.98 -6.52
N PHE A 247 -8.80 -18.01 -5.73
CA PHE A 247 -8.74 -16.61 -6.13
C PHE A 247 -7.30 -16.14 -6.07
N ALA A 248 -6.73 -15.74 -7.21
CA ALA A 248 -5.39 -15.16 -7.25
C ALA A 248 -5.37 -13.84 -6.47
N CYS A 249 -4.38 -13.68 -5.60
CA CYS A 249 -4.18 -12.45 -4.84
C CYS A 249 -3.66 -11.33 -5.75
N GLN A 250 -4.10 -10.10 -5.49
CA GLN A 250 -3.62 -8.90 -6.17
C GLN A 250 -2.28 -8.41 -5.60
N HIS A 251 -1.99 -8.76 -4.35
CA HIS A 251 -0.81 -8.31 -3.64
C HIS A 251 0.15 -9.43 -3.29
N ALA A 252 1.41 -9.07 -3.12
CA ALA A 252 2.42 -9.97 -2.61
C ALA A 252 2.30 -10.08 -1.08
N TYR A 253 2.41 -11.29 -0.56
CA TYR A 253 2.42 -11.57 0.88
C TYR A 253 3.71 -12.29 1.27
N PRO A 254 4.34 -11.93 2.41
CA PRO A 254 5.46 -12.68 2.96
C PRO A 254 4.98 -14.07 3.41
N HIS A 255 5.23 -15.09 2.59
CA HIS A 255 4.80 -16.47 2.85
C HIS A 255 5.87 -17.31 3.57
N THR A 256 7.12 -16.82 3.64
CA THR A 256 8.23 -17.43 4.38
C THR A 256 8.27 -17.03 5.86
N ASP A 257 7.46 -16.04 6.28
CA ASP A 257 7.32 -15.66 7.69
C ASP A 257 6.23 -16.52 8.35
N GLU A 258 6.63 -17.53 9.12
CA GLU A 258 5.71 -18.42 9.83
C GLU A 258 4.78 -17.69 10.82
N GLY A 259 5.21 -16.56 11.38
CA GLY A 259 4.42 -15.76 12.30
C GLY A 259 3.29 -15.03 11.56
N LEU A 260 3.60 -14.50 10.38
CA LEU A 260 2.61 -13.93 9.48
C LEU A 260 1.63 -14.99 9.01
N ALA A 261 2.14 -16.14 8.54
CA ALA A 261 1.35 -17.25 8.00
C ALA A 261 0.22 -17.70 8.93
N ARG A 262 0.45 -17.66 10.25
CA ARG A 262 -0.52 -18.07 11.28
C ARG A 262 -1.63 -17.04 11.55
N ASN A 263 -1.42 -15.77 11.22
CA ASN A 263 -2.38 -14.69 11.48
C ASN A 263 -2.43 -13.68 10.31
N LEU A 264 -2.56 -14.19 9.09
CA LEU A 264 -2.58 -13.40 7.84
C LEU A 264 -3.89 -12.66 7.60
N ALA A 265 -5.03 -13.17 8.09
CA ALA A 265 -6.35 -12.60 7.77
C ALA A 265 -6.48 -11.10 8.10
N PRO A 266 -5.95 -10.59 9.23
CA PRO A 266 -5.91 -9.15 9.52
C PRO A 266 -4.96 -8.33 8.62
N LEU A 267 -4.03 -9.00 7.95
CA LEU A 267 -2.99 -8.39 7.11
C LEU A 267 -3.26 -8.50 5.61
N LEU A 268 -4.38 -9.12 5.23
CA LEU A 268 -4.83 -9.13 3.85
C LEU A 268 -5.11 -7.70 3.38
N LYS A 269 -4.61 -7.39 2.20
CA LYS A 269 -4.66 -6.08 1.57
C LYS A 269 -5.91 -5.99 0.70
N GLY A 270 -6.70 -4.93 0.88
CA GLY A 270 -7.71 -4.48 -0.07
C GLY A 270 -8.68 -5.58 -0.55
N ALA A 271 -8.68 -5.84 -1.86
CA ALA A 271 -9.61 -6.80 -2.47
C ALA A 271 -9.40 -8.25 -2.00
N ASP A 272 -8.15 -8.64 -1.71
CA ASP A 272 -7.85 -9.98 -1.20
C ASP A 272 -8.53 -10.20 0.16
N ALA A 273 -8.53 -9.17 1.01
CA ALA A 273 -9.22 -9.17 2.29
C ALA A 273 -10.74 -9.32 2.10
N ALA A 274 -11.32 -8.64 1.11
CA ALA A 274 -12.73 -8.71 0.80
C ALA A 274 -13.15 -10.11 0.31
N VAL A 275 -12.34 -10.74 -0.56
CA VAL A 275 -12.56 -12.12 -1.02
C VAL A 275 -12.51 -13.09 0.15
N PHE A 276 -11.46 -13.01 0.98
CA PHE A 276 -11.28 -13.89 2.13
C PHE A 276 -12.43 -13.74 3.13
N ALA A 277 -12.80 -12.51 3.50
CA ALA A 277 -13.88 -12.25 4.42
C ALA A 277 -15.23 -12.73 3.87
N THR A 278 -15.52 -12.49 2.59
CA THR A 278 -16.76 -12.95 1.95
C THR A 278 -16.85 -14.48 1.98
N ALA A 279 -15.78 -15.18 1.59
CA ALA A 279 -15.74 -16.64 1.64
C ALA A 279 -15.90 -17.17 3.08
N ALA A 280 -15.31 -16.50 4.07
CA ALA A 280 -15.47 -16.87 5.48
C ALA A 280 -16.90 -16.64 6.01
N GLN A 281 -17.53 -15.52 5.64
CA GLN A 281 -18.93 -15.20 6.00
C GLN A 281 -19.91 -16.24 5.44
N LEU A 282 -19.63 -16.75 4.22
CA LEU A 282 -20.40 -17.81 3.57
C LEU A 282 -20.03 -19.24 4.05
N GLY A 283 -19.16 -19.37 5.05
CA GLY A 283 -18.80 -20.66 5.66
C GLY A 283 -17.76 -21.49 4.90
N LEU A 284 -17.10 -20.96 3.86
CA LEU A 284 -16.22 -21.70 2.94
C LEU A 284 -14.78 -21.95 3.45
N LYS A 285 -14.49 -21.68 4.73
CA LYS A 285 -13.18 -21.91 5.39
C LYS A 285 -11.96 -21.54 4.51
N PRO A 286 -11.81 -20.26 4.13
CA PRO A 286 -10.73 -19.84 3.24
C PRO A 286 -9.34 -19.97 3.89
N THR A 287 -8.34 -20.29 3.07
CA THR A 287 -6.92 -20.37 3.45
C THR A 287 -6.07 -19.66 2.40
N LEU A 288 -4.96 -19.03 2.82
CA LEU A 288 -3.97 -18.49 1.88
C LEU A 288 -2.98 -19.60 1.51
N LYS A 289 -2.62 -19.69 0.23
CA LYS A 289 -1.65 -20.66 -0.31
C LYS A 289 -0.63 -19.93 -1.18
N ALA A 290 0.64 -20.27 -1.03
CA ALA A 290 1.72 -19.78 -1.88
C ALA A 290 1.79 -20.59 -3.18
N VAL A 291 2.22 -19.97 -4.26
CA VAL A 291 2.53 -20.62 -5.55
C VAL A 291 4.02 -20.45 -5.81
N TRP A 292 4.72 -21.56 -6.01
CA TRP A 292 6.18 -21.59 -6.19
C TRP A 292 6.61 -21.57 -7.66
N ASP A 293 5.69 -21.72 -8.62
CA ASP A 293 6.01 -21.78 -10.06
C ASP A 293 5.08 -20.89 -10.89
N THR A 294 5.46 -19.63 -11.08
CA THR A 294 4.72 -18.66 -11.90
C THR A 294 4.90 -18.87 -13.41
N ALA A 295 5.91 -19.63 -13.85
CA ALA A 295 6.16 -19.92 -15.26
C ALA A 295 5.03 -20.79 -15.87
N LYS A 296 4.35 -21.59 -15.05
CA LYS A 296 3.15 -22.36 -15.43
C LYS A 296 1.87 -21.53 -15.60
N TYR A 297 1.81 -20.30 -15.08
CA TYR A 297 0.57 -19.49 -15.03
C TYR A 297 0.60 -18.25 -15.95
N ASN A 298 1.72 -17.99 -16.63
CA ASN A 298 1.84 -16.89 -17.60
C ASN A 298 1.42 -17.27 -19.04
N GLY A 299 0.74 -18.41 -19.22
CA GLY A 299 0.20 -18.89 -20.50
C GLY A 299 -1.33 -18.81 -20.58
N PRO A 300 -1.93 -18.86 -21.80
CA PRO A 300 -3.39 -18.81 -21.99
C PRO A 300 -4.16 -20.00 -21.43
N ASP A 301 -3.48 -21.08 -20.99
CA ASP A 301 -4.06 -22.34 -20.50
C ASP A 301 -4.04 -22.46 -18.96
N TRP A 302 -4.44 -21.40 -18.25
CA TRP A 302 -4.51 -21.41 -16.78
C TRP A 302 -5.59 -22.37 -16.22
N GLU A 303 -6.54 -22.83 -17.06
CA GLU A 303 -7.67 -23.68 -16.65
C GLU A 303 -7.28 -25.17 -16.44
N ASP A 304 -6.13 -25.63 -16.93
CA ASP A 304 -5.81 -27.07 -16.98
C ASP A 304 -4.79 -27.56 -15.94
N ASN A 305 -4.16 -26.67 -15.16
CA ASN A 305 -3.01 -27.02 -14.31
C ASN A 305 -3.27 -27.03 -12.79
N TRP A 306 -4.52 -26.83 -12.36
CA TRP A 306 -4.88 -26.66 -10.94
C TRP A 306 -5.13 -27.98 -10.18
N GLU A 307 -5.40 -29.10 -10.87
CA GLU A 307 -5.71 -30.37 -10.23
C GLU A 307 -4.46 -31.10 -9.69
N SER A 308 -3.27 -30.87 -10.26
CA SER A 308 -2.08 -31.67 -9.93
C SER A 308 -1.36 -31.27 -8.64
N GLU A 309 -1.47 -30.02 -8.18
CA GLU A 309 -0.77 -29.55 -6.96
C GLU A 309 -1.63 -29.63 -5.69
N LEU A 310 -2.86 -30.12 -5.79
CA LEU A 310 -3.71 -30.42 -4.63
C LEU A 310 -3.50 -31.82 -4.05
N ALA A 311 -2.69 -32.67 -4.70
CA ALA A 311 -2.54 -34.09 -4.39
C ALA A 311 -1.24 -34.45 -3.64
N ASP A 312 -0.17 -33.66 -3.76
CA ASP A 312 1.14 -34.04 -3.24
C ASP A 312 1.62 -33.10 -2.11
N GLU A 313 1.35 -33.49 -0.87
CA GLU A 313 2.11 -33.06 0.30
C GLU A 313 3.46 -33.81 0.31
N GLU A 314 4.44 -33.41 -0.49
CA GLU A 314 5.84 -33.81 -0.26
C GLU A 314 6.80 -32.63 -0.35
N GLU A 315 7.66 -32.54 0.67
CA GLU A 315 8.70 -31.55 0.88
C GLU A 315 9.63 -31.43 -0.34
N GLY A 316 9.47 -30.34 -1.10
CA GLY A 316 10.33 -29.96 -2.22
C GLY A 316 11.37 -28.92 -1.81
N GLN A 317 12.61 -29.13 -2.22
CA GLN A 317 13.82 -28.43 -1.80
C GLN A 317 13.93 -26.96 -2.27
N ASP A 318 14.57 -26.19 -1.40
CA ASP A 318 15.10 -24.83 -1.52
C ASP A 318 15.68 -24.53 -2.92
N ALA A 319 14.97 -23.72 -3.71
CA ALA A 319 15.45 -23.14 -4.96
C ALA A 319 15.25 -21.62 -4.88
N GLY A 320 16.37 -20.91 -4.70
CA GLY A 320 16.37 -19.45 -4.54
C GLY A 320 16.01 -18.67 -5.80
N ASP A 321 15.36 -17.54 -5.54
CA ASP A 321 15.25 -16.30 -6.31
C ASP A 321 14.62 -16.37 -7.72
N GLU A 322 13.34 -15.97 -7.84
CA GLU A 322 12.97 -14.65 -8.42
C GLU A 322 11.44 -14.40 -8.55
N ASP A 323 10.54 -15.34 -8.23
CA ASP A 323 9.09 -15.10 -8.40
C ASP A 323 8.18 -15.71 -7.32
N ASP A 324 8.58 -15.61 -6.05
CA ASP A 324 7.79 -16.12 -4.91
C ASP A 324 6.64 -15.18 -4.47
N ARG A 325 6.08 -14.40 -5.41
CA ARG A 325 5.10 -13.34 -5.10
C ARG A 325 3.64 -13.74 -5.30
N ALA A 326 3.40 -14.91 -5.90
CA ALA A 326 2.04 -15.37 -6.19
C ALA A 326 1.43 -16.10 -4.98
N ALA A 327 0.29 -15.59 -4.52
CA ALA A 327 -0.54 -16.23 -3.51
C ALA A 327 -1.98 -16.37 -4.03
N PHE A 328 -2.72 -17.34 -3.50
CA PHE A 328 -4.15 -17.46 -3.76
C PHE A 328 -4.94 -17.76 -2.48
N ILE A 329 -6.18 -17.31 -2.47
CA ILE A 329 -7.17 -17.66 -1.45
C ILE A 329 -7.89 -18.91 -1.95
N LYS A 330 -7.73 -20.02 -1.22
CA LYS A 330 -8.45 -21.27 -1.45
C LYS A 330 -9.63 -21.38 -0.49
N ALA A 331 -10.84 -21.51 -1.01
CA ALA A 331 -12.05 -21.73 -0.24
C ALA A 331 -12.67 -23.08 -0.59
N HIS A 332 -13.08 -23.87 0.41
CA HIS A 332 -13.67 -25.19 0.20
C HIS A 332 -15.20 -25.10 0.09
N VAL A 333 -15.75 -25.68 -0.98
CA VAL A 333 -17.18 -25.76 -1.23
C VAL A 333 -17.66 -27.19 -0.94
N PRO A 334 -18.58 -27.40 0.03
CA PRO A 334 -19.15 -28.72 0.31
C PRO A 334 -20.00 -29.27 -0.84
N ALA A 335 -20.13 -30.60 -0.88
CA ALA A 335 -21.01 -31.28 -1.82
C ALA A 335 -22.48 -30.90 -1.58
N TRP A 336 -23.30 -30.97 -2.63
CA TRP A 336 -24.72 -30.66 -2.51
C TRP A 336 -25.44 -31.67 -1.60
N GLY A 337 -26.13 -31.18 -0.57
CA GLY A 337 -26.84 -32.02 0.41
C GLY A 337 -26.07 -32.31 1.70
N GLU A 338 -24.79 -31.91 1.80
CA GLU A 338 -24.07 -31.87 3.07
C GLU A 338 -24.37 -30.57 3.84
N GLY A 339 -24.39 -30.64 5.18
CA GLY A 339 -24.76 -29.50 6.03
C GLY A 339 -23.86 -28.28 5.81
N GLY A 340 -24.48 -27.08 5.75
CA GLY A 340 -23.79 -25.79 5.61
C GLY A 340 -24.00 -25.06 4.27
N ARG A 341 -24.53 -25.72 3.24
CA ARG A 341 -24.75 -25.11 1.91
C ARG A 341 -26.16 -24.56 1.68
N GLY A 342 -27.16 -25.04 2.43
CA GLY A 342 -28.56 -24.63 2.30
C GLY A 342 -29.00 -23.48 3.21
N ASP A 343 -28.13 -23.05 4.14
CA ASP A 343 -28.39 -21.98 5.11
C ASP A 343 -27.58 -20.68 4.81
N ALA A 344 -26.85 -20.64 3.68
CA ALA A 344 -25.98 -19.54 3.24
C ALA A 344 -26.67 -18.55 2.29
#